data_AF-A0A3S0ET38-F1
#
_entry.id   AF-A0A3S0ET38-F1
#
_cell.length_a   1.000
_cell.length_b   1.000
_cell.length_c   1.000
_cell.angle_alpha   90.00
_cell.angle_beta   90.00
_cell.angle_gamma   90.00
#
_symmetry.space_group_name_H-M   'P 1'
#
loop_
_entity.id
_entity.type
_entity.pdbx_description
1 polymer ?
#
loop_
_entity_poly.entity_id
_entity_poly.type
_entity_poly.pdbx_seq_one_letter_code
_entity_poly.pdbx_strand_id
1 'polypeptide(L)'
;MEAAARPAVEAALVASLAAYNRAHALSRFHRLSAETILSETPQAAGLILREIERALRAERARRGHWTYDLNNHIALLVARRAESARLERLRKA
;
A
#
# COMPACT_ATOMS: atom_id res chain seq x y z
N MET A 1 -21.90 -14.88 -13.49
CA MET A 1 -21.55 -14.22 -12.21
C MET A 1 -20.18 -13.53 -12.25
N GLU A 2 -19.20 -14.00 -13.03
CA GLU A 2 -17.86 -13.37 -13.11
C GLU A 2 -17.84 -11.92 -13.64
N ALA A 3 -18.71 -11.57 -14.58
CA ALA A 3 -18.73 -10.23 -15.20
C ALA A 3 -19.09 -9.09 -14.23
N ALA A 4 -19.88 -9.36 -13.19
CA ALA A 4 -20.27 -8.36 -12.18
C ALA A 4 -19.25 -8.22 -11.04
N ALA A 5 -18.33 -9.19 -10.89
CA ALA A 5 -17.34 -9.17 -9.81
C ALA A 5 -16.26 -8.12 -10.04
N ARG A 6 -15.85 -7.90 -11.30
CA ARG A 6 -14.76 -6.96 -11.63
C ARG A 6 -15.10 -5.49 -11.30
N PRO A 7 -16.28 -4.94 -11.70
CA PRO A 7 -16.65 -3.57 -11.32
C PRO A 7 -16.74 -3.36 -9.81
N ALA A 8 -17.27 -4.33 -9.07
CA ALA A 8 -17.37 -4.27 -7.61
C ALA A 8 -15.99 -4.25 -6.94
N VAL A 9 -15.06 -5.07 -7.42
CA VAL A 9 -13.66 -5.08 -6.93
C VAL A 9 -12.96 -3.76 -7.25
N GLU A 10 -13.14 -3.21 -8.46
CA GLU A 10 -12.57 -1.92 -8.83
C GLU A 10 -13.13 -0.78 -7.96
N ALA A 11 -14.45 -0.76 -7.72
CA ALA A 11 -15.08 0.22 -6.82
C ALA A 11 -14.55 0.12 -5.38
N ALA A 12 -14.38 -1.10 -4.86
CA ALA A 12 -13.81 -1.33 -3.53
C ALA A 12 -12.36 -0.84 -3.43
N LEU A 13 -11.54 -1.03 -4.47
CA LEU A 13 -10.18 -0.51 -4.53
C LEU A 13 -10.14 1.03 -4.57
N VAL A 14 -11.03 1.66 -5.35
CA VAL A 14 -11.16 3.12 -5.40
C VAL A 14 -11.56 3.69 -4.04
N ALA A 15 -12.58 3.11 -3.40
CA ALA A 15 -13.01 3.51 -2.06
C ALA A 15 -11.87 3.34 -1.03
N SER A 16 -11.12 2.24 -1.10
CA SER A 16 -9.99 1.97 -0.22
C SER A 16 -8.84 2.97 -0.42
N LEU A 17 -8.57 3.39 -1.67
CA LEU A 17 -7.60 4.45 -1.96
C LEU A 17 -8.05 5.80 -1.40
N ALA A 18 -9.33 6.15 -1.54
CA ALA A 18 -9.88 7.38 -1.01
C ALA A 18 -9.82 7.41 0.54
N ALA A 19 -10.00 6.27 1.18
CA ALA A 19 -9.90 6.12 2.63
C ALA A 19 -8.47 5.88 3.15
N TYR A 20 -7.46 5.88 2.28
CA TYR A 20 -6.08 5.59 2.68
C TYR A 20 -5.54 6.63 3.67
N ASN A 21 -5.44 6.23 4.94
CA ASN A 21 -4.78 7.01 5.97
C ASN A 21 -3.30 6.59 6.07
N ARG A 22 -2.41 7.43 5.56
CA ARG A 22 -0.95 7.18 5.51
C ARG A 22 -0.35 6.88 6.89
N ALA A 23 -0.67 7.69 7.90
CA ALA A 23 -0.12 7.54 9.24
C ALA A 23 -0.52 6.20 9.87
N HIS A 24 -1.81 5.85 9.79
CA HIS A 24 -2.31 4.59 10.32
C HIS A 24 -1.78 3.38 9.53
N ALA A 25 -1.80 3.43 8.20
CA ALA A 25 -1.40 2.30 7.37
C ALA A 25 0.10 1.99 7.46
N LEU A 26 0.94 3.01 7.70
CA LEU A 26 2.39 2.88 7.77
C LEU A 26 2.92 2.64 9.19
N SER A 27 2.14 2.90 10.25
CA SER A 27 2.59 2.71 11.64
C SER A 27 2.99 1.27 11.97
N ARG A 28 2.44 0.28 11.24
CA ARG A 28 2.77 -1.14 11.36
C ARG A 28 4.16 -1.52 10.83
N PHE A 29 4.84 -0.62 10.10
CA PHE A 29 6.18 -0.88 9.58
C PHE A 29 7.23 -0.43 10.58
N HIS A 30 7.80 -1.38 11.33
CA HIS A 30 8.85 -1.13 12.34
C HIS A 30 10.12 -0.42 11.79
N ARG A 31 10.33 -0.41 10.47
CA ARG A 31 11.48 0.23 9.81
C ARG A 31 11.22 1.68 9.42
N LEU A 32 9.99 2.15 9.51
CA LEU A 32 9.62 3.51 9.18
C LEU A 32 9.47 4.31 10.48
N SER A 33 10.27 5.37 10.63
CA SER A 33 10.07 6.32 11.72
C SER A 33 8.84 7.18 11.47
N ALA A 34 8.25 7.72 12.53
CA ALA A 34 7.14 8.68 12.40
C ALA A 34 7.53 9.89 11.54
N GLU A 35 8.77 10.37 11.68
CA GLU A 35 9.33 11.43 10.83
C GLU A 35 9.33 11.04 9.34
N THR A 36 9.78 9.82 9.00
CA THR A 36 9.75 9.32 7.63
C THR A 36 8.31 9.24 7.09
N ILE A 37 7.37 8.80 7.94
CA ILE A 37 5.95 8.68 7.61
C ILE A 37 5.30 10.05 7.39
N LEU A 38 5.75 11.10 8.06
CA LEU A 38 5.22 12.46 7.92
C LEU A 38 5.93 13.26 6.81
N SER A 39 7.16 12.89 6.48
CA SER A 39 7.97 13.57 5.48
C SER A 39 7.30 13.59 4.10
N GLU A 40 7.33 14.76 3.47
CA GLU A 40 6.82 15.05 2.13
C GLU A 40 7.99 15.24 1.15
N THR A 41 8.92 14.29 1.15
CA THR A 41 10.09 14.28 0.26
C THR A 41 10.09 13.07 -0.67
N PRO A 42 10.62 13.18 -1.91
CA PRO A 42 10.74 12.04 -2.81
C PRO A 42 11.54 10.88 -2.20
N GLN A 43 12.54 11.19 -1.36
CA GLN A 43 13.39 10.20 -0.69
C GLN A 43 12.59 9.39 0.33
N ALA A 44 11.77 10.04 1.15
CA ALA A 44 10.91 9.38 2.13
C ALA A 44 9.84 8.51 1.43
N ALA A 45 9.19 9.04 0.39
CA ALA A 45 8.22 8.26 -0.40
C ALA A 45 8.87 7.03 -1.06
N GLY A 46 10.10 7.18 -1.57
CA GLY A 46 10.87 6.05 -2.10
C GLY A 46 11.24 5.00 -1.06
N LEU A 47 11.60 5.41 0.16
CA LEU A 47 11.85 4.50 1.30
C LEU A 47 10.58 3.70 1.66
N ILE A 48 9.46 4.40 1.81
CA ILE A 48 8.16 3.79 2.14
C ILE A 48 7.76 2.77 1.08
N LEU A 49 7.87 3.10 -0.20
CA LEU A 49 7.57 2.17 -1.30
C LEU A 49 8.38 0.89 -1.24
N ARG A 50 9.69 0.98 -0.94
CA ARG A 50 10.55 -0.21 -0.81
C ARG A 50 10.08 -1.13 0.31
N GLU A 51 9.67 -0.58 1.45
CA GLU A 51 9.16 -1.37 2.58
C GLU A 51 7.80 -2.01 2.26
N ILE A 52 6.90 -1.28 1.59
CA ILE A 52 5.63 -1.85 1.11
C ILE A 52 5.86 -3.01 0.14
N GLU A 53 6.79 -2.86 -0.82
CA GLU A 53 7.11 -3.90 -1.78
C GLU A 53 7.77 -5.13 -1.14
N ARG A 54 8.61 -4.91 -0.12
CA ARG A 54 9.16 -5.98 0.71
C ARG A 54 8.04 -6.76 1.41
N ALA A 55 7.10 -6.07 2.04
CA ALA A 55 5.96 -6.71 2.70
C ALA A 55 5.06 -7.47 1.71
N LEU A 56 4.81 -6.91 0.51
CA LEU A 56 4.08 -7.60 -0.55
C LEU A 56 4.75 -8.90 -0.98
N ARG A 57 6.08 -8.90 -1.15
CA ARG A 57 6.84 -10.11 -1.47
C ARG A 57 6.72 -11.16 -0.36
N ALA A 58 6.86 -10.74 0.89
CA ALA A 58 6.72 -11.63 2.05
C ALA A 58 5.31 -12.24 2.13
N GLU A 59 4.26 -11.46 1.87
CA GLU A 59 2.88 -11.97 1.85
C GLU A 59 2.65 -12.94 0.69
N ARG A 60 3.13 -12.60 -0.52
CA ARG A 60 3.01 -13.48 -1.70
C ARG A 60 3.75 -14.81 -1.54
N ALA A 61 4.85 -14.83 -0.79
CA ALA A 61 5.57 -16.06 -0.48
C ALA A 61 4.74 -17.05 0.35
N ARG A 62 3.68 -16.59 1.04
CA ARG A 62 2.77 -17.42 1.83
C ARG A 62 1.57 -17.93 1.04
N ARG A 63 1.47 -17.68 -0.27
CA ARG A 63 0.31 -18.13 -1.08
C ARG A 63 0.07 -19.63 -0.91
N GLY A 64 -1.17 -20.00 -0.59
CA GLY A 64 -1.56 -21.38 -0.31
C GLY A 64 -1.22 -21.87 1.10
N HIS A 65 -0.51 -21.07 1.90
CA HIS A 65 -0.29 -21.32 3.32
C HIS A 65 -1.43 -20.71 4.14
N TRP A 66 -1.77 -21.32 5.27
CA TRP A 66 -2.87 -20.87 6.14
C TRP A 66 -2.65 -19.48 6.74
N THR A 67 -1.41 -18.99 6.75
CA THR A 67 -1.05 -17.63 7.21
C THR A 67 -1.11 -16.58 6.11
N TYR A 68 -1.53 -16.93 4.89
CA TYR A 68 -1.77 -15.92 3.84
C TYR A 68 -2.95 -15.04 4.23
N ASP A 69 -2.67 -13.75 4.39
CA ASP A 69 -3.70 -12.77 4.72
C ASP A 69 -4.06 -11.94 3.48
N LEU A 70 -5.22 -12.26 2.88
CA LEU A 70 -5.74 -11.54 1.72
C LEU A 70 -6.06 -10.07 2.03
N ASN A 71 -6.53 -9.76 3.24
CA ASN A 71 -6.84 -8.39 3.64
C ASN A 71 -5.56 -7.58 3.77
N ASN A 72 -4.51 -8.16 4.37
CA ASN A 72 -3.19 -7.54 4.40
C ASN A 72 -2.64 -7.34 2.97
N HIS A 73 -2.83 -8.31 2.07
CA HIS A 73 -2.40 -8.18 0.69
C HIS A 73 -3.08 -7.00 -0.03
N ILE A 74 -4.40 -6.87 0.11
CA ILE A 74 -5.18 -5.76 -0.47
C ILE A 74 -4.73 -4.43 0.13
N ALA A 75 -4.59 -4.34 1.46
CA ALA A 75 -4.14 -3.12 2.13
C ALA A 75 -2.74 -2.68 1.64
N LEU A 76 -1.82 -3.63 1.41
CA LEU A 76 -0.50 -3.35 0.86
C LEU A 76 -0.55 -2.87 -0.60
N LEU A 77 -1.46 -3.41 -1.43
CA LEU A 77 -1.65 -2.93 -2.81
C LEU A 77 -2.19 -1.50 -2.85
N VAL A 78 -3.16 -1.18 -2.00
CA VAL A 78 -3.72 0.17 -1.84
C VAL A 78 -2.62 1.14 -1.41
N ALA A 79 -1.87 0.80 -0.35
CA ALA A 79 -0.75 1.62 0.13
C ALA A 79 0.32 1.84 -0.95
N ARG A 80 0.69 0.79 -1.69
CA ARG A 80 1.66 0.90 -2.80
C ARG A 80 1.18 1.90 -3.85
N ARG A 81 -0.08 1.79 -4.28
CA ARG A 81 -0.64 2.66 -5.32
C ARG A 81 -0.73 4.12 -4.85
N ALA A 82 -1.15 4.35 -3.61
CA ALA A 82 -1.20 5.70 -3.04
C ALA A 82 0.19 6.33 -2.95
N GLU A 83 1.19 5.59 -2.45
CA GLU A 83 2.55 6.11 -2.28
C GLU A 83 3.32 6.23 -3.61
N SER A 84 3.00 5.41 -4.62
CA SER A 84 3.51 5.60 -5.99
C SER A 84 3.02 6.91 -6.59
N ALA A 85 1.71 7.18 -6.52
CA ALA A 85 1.14 8.44 -6.99
C ALA A 85 1.69 9.65 -6.19
N ARG A 86 1.95 9.48 -4.89
CA ARG A 86 2.61 10.50 -4.07
C ARG A 86 4.03 10.78 -4.55
N LEU A 87 4.85 9.74 -4.77
CA LEU A 87 6.22 9.91 -5.27
C LEU A 87 6.25 10.61 -6.63
N GLU A 88 5.34 10.28 -7.55
CA GLU A 88 5.23 10.94 -8.84
C GLU A 88 4.90 12.43 -8.70
N ARG A 89 3.98 12.80 -7.80
CA ARG A 89 3.67 14.20 -7.51
C ARG A 89 4.87 14.94 -6.94
N LEU A 90 5.55 14.35 -5.96
CA LEU A 90 6.71 14.96 -5.29
C LEU A 90 7.93 15.12 -6.21
N ARG A 91 8.05 14.30 -7.26
CA ARG A 91 9.11 14.45 -8.27
C ARG A 91 8.84 15.55 -9.29
N LYS A 92 7.59 15.97 -9.42
CA LYS A 92 7.14 17.01 -10.36
C LYS A 92 7.03 18.39 -9.70
N ALA A 93 6.95 18.43 -8.37
CA ALA A 93 6.97 19.63 -7.55
C ALA A 93 8.41 20.12 -7.37
#